data_AF-A0A949P9Y4-F1
#
_entry.id   AF-A0A949P9Y4-F1
#
_cell.length_a   1.000
_cell.length_b   1.000
_cell.length_c   1.000
_cell.angle_alpha   90.00
_cell.angle_beta   90.00
_cell.angle_gamma   90.00
#
_symmetry.space_group_name_H-M   'P 1'
#
loop_
_entity.id
_entity.type
_entity.pdbx_description
1 polymer ?
#
loop_
_entity_poly.entity_id
_entity_poly.type
_entity_poly.pdbx_seq_one_letter_code
_entity_poly.pdbx_strand_id
1 'polypeptide(L)'
;GQAIGSLRDEGVLILGSGLSYHNMSAFGSGRSGQDSLDFDTWLTRACTAPPAERGKQLARWSEAPAARAAHPREEHLLPLMVIAGAASEESGARVFADDVMGARVSAYAFGDTTDSTKE
;
A
#
# COMPACT_ATOMS: atom_id res chain seq x y z
N GLY A 1 -9.61 -6.37 -6.10
CA GLY A 1 -9.55 -5.06 -6.77
C GLY A 1 -10.17 -5.10 -8.14
N GLN A 2 -9.64 -5.89 -9.07
CA GLN A 2 -10.05 -5.87 -10.48
C GLN A 2 -11.56 -5.96 -10.71
N ALA A 3 -12.26 -6.82 -9.97
CA ALA A 3 -13.72 -6.98 -10.07
C ALA A 3 -14.54 -5.72 -9.78
N ILE A 4 -13.97 -4.74 -9.05
CA ILE A 4 -14.62 -3.45 -8.75
C ILE A 4 -13.98 -2.28 -9.49
N GLY A 5 -13.02 -2.54 -10.39
CA GLY A 5 -12.25 -1.49 -11.07
C GLY A 5 -13.10 -0.60 -11.97
N SER A 6 -14.11 -1.18 -12.65
CA SER A 6 -15.00 -0.45 -13.57
C SER A 6 -15.83 0.65 -12.89
N LEU A 7 -16.03 0.58 -11.57
CA LEU A 7 -16.71 1.65 -10.83
C LEU A 7 -15.98 3.00 -10.95
N ARG A 8 -14.67 2.97 -11.22
CA ARG A 8 -13.86 4.19 -11.38
C ARG A 8 -14.20 4.92 -12.68
N ASP A 9 -14.65 4.20 -13.71
CA ASP A 9 -15.15 4.79 -14.96
C ASP A 9 -16.50 5.49 -14.77
N GLU A 10 -17.18 5.21 -13.65
CA GLU A 10 -18.46 5.81 -13.23
C GLU A 10 -18.27 6.97 -12.24
N GLY A 11 -17.03 7.45 -12.04
CA GLY A 11 -16.73 8.55 -11.12
C GLY A 11 -16.76 8.15 -9.63
N VAL A 12 -16.70 6.85 -9.32
CA VAL A 12 -16.67 6.37 -7.93
C VAL A 12 -15.25 6.38 -7.39
N LEU A 13 -15.05 7.08 -6.27
CA LEU A 13 -13.82 6.98 -5.48
C LEU A 13 -13.81 5.68 -4.66
N ILE A 14 -12.79 4.86 -4.85
CA ILE A 14 -12.56 3.65 -4.04
C ILE A 14 -11.51 3.98 -2.97
N LEU A 15 -11.94 4.01 -1.70
CA LEU A 15 -11.08 4.28 -0.55
C LEU A 15 -10.81 3.01 0.25
N GLY A 16 -9.54 2.67 0.44
CA GLY A 16 -9.11 1.58 1.31
C GLY A 16 -8.48 2.13 2.59
N SER A 17 -9.05 1.79 3.74
CA SER A 17 -8.48 2.13 5.05
C SER A 17 -7.78 0.92 5.66
N GLY A 18 -6.50 1.09 5.99
CA GLY A 18 -5.62 0.05 6.52
C GLY A 18 -4.33 0.67 7.04
N LEU A 19 -3.29 -0.14 7.21
CA LEU A 19 -1.97 0.31 7.67
C LEU A 19 -0.87 -0.41 6.88
N SER A 20 0.17 0.32 6.48
CA SER A 20 1.35 -0.30 5.85
C SER A 20 2.27 -1.01 6.85
N TYR A 21 2.03 -0.84 8.16
CA TYR A 21 2.66 -1.59 9.25
C TYR A 21 1.63 -1.87 10.35
N HIS A 22 1.49 -3.12 10.78
CA HIS A 22 0.57 -3.49 11.87
C HIS A 22 1.10 -4.69 12.68
N ASN A 23 2.13 -4.44 13.49
CA ASN A 23 2.57 -5.39 14.50
C ASN A 23 2.49 -4.77 15.91
N MET A 24 1.33 -4.95 16.54
CA MET A 24 1.08 -4.41 17.88
C MET A 24 2.03 -4.99 18.95
N SER A 25 2.50 -6.22 18.77
CA SER A 25 3.41 -6.89 19.72
C SER A 25 4.82 -6.32 19.71
N ALA A 26 5.20 -5.62 18.63
CA ALA A 26 6.53 -5.03 18.46
C ALA A 26 6.60 -3.57 18.90
N PHE A 27 5.47 -2.91 19.21
CA PHE A 27 5.50 -1.54 19.72
C PHE A 27 6.26 -1.46 21.06
N GLY A 28 7.13 -0.46 21.17
CA GLY A 28 7.99 -0.28 22.35
C GLY A 28 9.20 -1.22 22.42
N SER A 29 9.35 -2.17 21.48
CA SER A 29 10.50 -3.12 21.46
C SER A 29 11.78 -2.56 20.82
N GLY A 30 11.72 -1.35 20.24
CA GLY A 30 12.81 -0.73 19.48
C GLY A 30 13.04 -1.34 18.08
N ARG A 31 12.49 -2.53 17.79
CA ARG A 31 12.59 -3.20 16.48
C ARG A 31 11.58 -2.70 15.44
N SER A 32 10.43 -2.18 15.89
CA SER A 32 9.36 -1.68 15.02
C SER A 32 9.85 -0.65 14.00
N GLY A 33 10.83 0.19 14.39
CA GLY A 33 11.41 1.21 13.51
C GLY A 33 12.09 0.60 12.28
N GLN A 34 13.04 -0.31 12.46
CA GLN A 34 13.76 -0.89 11.33
C GLN A 34 12.87 -1.82 10.49
N ASP A 35 12.08 -2.69 11.12
CA ASP A 35 11.19 -3.62 10.41
C ASP A 35 10.16 -2.86 9.55
N SER A 36 9.62 -1.75 10.07
CA SER A 36 8.69 -0.91 9.30
C SER A 36 9.37 -0.20 8.14
N LEU A 37 10.60 0.31 8.30
CA LEU A 37 11.36 0.96 7.22
C LEU A 37 11.72 -0.01 6.10
N ASP A 38 12.13 -1.22 6.44
CA ASP A 38 12.51 -2.25 5.46
C ASP A 38 11.28 -2.66 4.62
N PHE A 39 10.15 -2.91 5.28
CA PHE A 39 8.91 -3.23 4.61
C PHE A 39 8.36 -2.06 3.81
N ASP A 40 8.37 -0.84 4.35
CA ASP A 40 7.92 0.39 3.66
C ASP A 40 8.72 0.69 2.40
N THR A 41 10.04 0.47 2.44
CA THR A 41 10.92 0.65 1.30
C THR A 41 10.54 -0.30 0.17
N TRP A 42 10.31 -1.57 0.50
CA TRP A 42 9.83 -2.55 -0.47
C TRP A 42 8.43 -2.21 -0.97
N LEU A 43 7.50 -1.89 -0.07
CA LEU A 43 6.09 -1.62 -0.40
C LEU A 43 5.98 -0.41 -1.32
N THR A 44 6.77 0.64 -1.05
CA THR A 44 6.83 1.82 -1.91
C THR A 44 7.31 1.46 -3.31
N ARG A 45 8.41 0.68 -3.43
CA ARG A 45 8.89 0.21 -4.74
C ARG A 45 7.85 -0.64 -5.46
N ALA A 46 7.16 -1.51 -4.76
CA ALA A 46 6.11 -2.36 -5.35
C ALA A 46 4.92 -1.53 -5.82
N CYS A 47 4.43 -0.60 -5.00
CA CYS A 47 3.28 0.25 -5.31
C CYS A 47 3.56 1.25 -6.43
N THR A 48 4.80 1.74 -6.58
CA THR A 48 5.19 2.68 -7.64
C THR A 48 5.85 1.98 -8.84
N ALA A 49 5.89 0.65 -8.87
CA ALA A 49 6.36 -0.10 -10.03
C ALA A 49 5.39 0.06 -11.21
N PRO A 50 5.84 -0.22 -12.45
CA PRO A 50 4.93 -0.33 -13.58
C PRO A 50 3.76 -1.28 -13.27
N PRO A 51 2.55 -0.99 -13.79
CA PRO A 51 1.34 -1.77 -13.56
C PRO A 51 1.51 -3.30 -13.62
N ALA A 52 2.17 -3.81 -14.67
CA ALA A 52 2.38 -5.24 -14.89
C ALA A 52 3.31 -5.91 -13.86
N GLU A 53 4.14 -5.13 -13.16
CA GLU A 53 5.12 -5.58 -12.17
C GLU A 53 4.57 -5.45 -10.75
N ARG A 54 3.84 -4.36 -10.47
CA ARG A 54 3.22 -4.09 -9.17
C ARG A 54 2.37 -5.26 -8.69
N GLY A 55 1.48 -5.78 -9.54
CA GLY A 55 0.63 -6.92 -9.18
C GLY A 55 1.43 -8.16 -8.80
N LYS A 56 2.50 -8.47 -9.54
CA LYS A 56 3.38 -9.62 -9.27
C LYS A 56 4.14 -9.45 -7.95
N GLN A 57 4.62 -8.24 -7.66
CA GLN A 57 5.33 -7.95 -6.42
C GLN A 57 4.39 -8.02 -5.22
N LEU A 58 3.23 -7.36 -5.30
CA LEU A 58 2.23 -7.35 -4.22
C LEU A 58 1.64 -8.73 -3.94
N ALA A 59 1.48 -9.59 -4.96
CA ALA A 59 1.08 -10.98 -4.77
C ALA A 59 2.08 -11.80 -3.93
N ARG A 60 3.35 -11.38 -3.90
CA ARG A 60 4.46 -12.01 -3.16
C ARG A 60 4.88 -11.21 -1.92
N TRP A 61 4.00 -10.36 -1.40
CA TRP A 61 4.32 -9.46 -0.28
C TRP A 61 4.90 -10.18 0.94
N SER A 62 4.48 -11.42 1.21
CA SER A 62 4.94 -12.18 2.36
C SER A 62 6.42 -12.59 2.28
N GLU A 63 7.01 -12.50 1.09
CA GLU A 63 8.43 -12.74 0.84
C GLU A 63 9.27 -11.44 0.94
N ALA A 64 8.63 -10.29 1.13
CA ALA A 64 9.31 -9.01 1.24
C ALA A 64 10.18 -8.92 2.52
N PRO A 65 11.22 -8.07 2.51
CA PRO A 65 11.96 -7.74 3.72
C PRO A 65 11.02 -7.35 4.87
N ALA A 66 11.23 -7.97 6.02
CA ALA A 66 10.45 -7.76 7.25
C ALA A 66 8.92 -7.97 7.11
N ALA A 67 8.42 -8.62 6.05
CA ALA A 67 6.98 -8.74 5.78
C ALA A 67 6.16 -9.25 6.97
N ARG A 68 6.57 -10.38 7.56
CA ARG A 68 5.88 -10.97 8.73
C ARG A 68 6.19 -10.28 10.05
N ALA A 69 7.25 -9.48 10.09
CA ALA A 69 7.54 -8.62 11.24
C ALA A 69 6.68 -7.33 11.20
N ALA A 70 6.39 -6.81 10.01
CA ALA A 70 5.48 -5.68 9.79
C ALA A 70 4.00 -6.09 9.87
N HIS A 71 3.68 -7.28 9.35
CA HIS A 71 2.33 -7.84 9.27
C HIS A 71 2.36 -9.31 9.67
N PRO A 72 2.21 -9.64 10.98
CA PRO A 72 2.10 -11.03 11.43
C PRO A 72 1.01 -11.78 10.66
N ARG A 73 -0.08 -11.06 10.36
CA ARG A 73 -1.15 -11.44 9.45
C ARG A 73 -1.44 -10.28 8.50
N GLU A 74 -2.04 -10.59 7.36
CA GLU A 74 -2.27 -9.67 6.24
C GLU A 74 -3.38 -8.63 6.46
N GLU A 75 -4.20 -8.73 7.51
CA GLU A 75 -5.49 -8.03 7.61
C GLU A 75 -5.44 -6.52 7.29
N HIS A 76 -4.48 -5.78 7.83
CA HIS A 76 -4.39 -4.33 7.67
C HIS A 76 -3.69 -3.91 6.37
N LEU A 77 -3.02 -4.84 5.69
CA LEU A 77 -2.42 -4.65 4.38
C LEU A 77 -3.42 -4.95 3.25
N LEU A 78 -4.36 -5.87 3.44
CA LEU A 78 -5.32 -6.29 2.41
C LEU A 78 -6.11 -5.13 1.75
N PRO A 79 -6.53 -4.07 2.45
CA PRO A 79 -7.16 -2.91 1.80
C PRO A 79 -6.30 -2.33 0.67
N LEU A 80 -4.99 -2.19 0.86
CA LEU A 80 -4.07 -1.71 -0.18
C LEU A 80 -4.10 -2.62 -1.42
N MET A 81 -4.13 -3.95 -1.22
CA MET A 81 -4.20 -4.93 -2.31
C MET A 81 -5.49 -4.78 -3.12
N VAL A 82 -6.61 -4.47 -2.45
CA VAL A 82 -7.88 -4.24 -3.12
C VAL A 82 -7.81 -2.98 -3.99
N ILE A 83 -7.29 -1.87 -3.46
CA ILE A 83 -7.19 -0.60 -4.20
C ILE A 83 -6.19 -0.72 -5.37
N ALA A 84 -5.01 -1.28 -5.13
CA ALA A 84 -4.01 -1.50 -6.18
C ALA A 84 -4.56 -2.38 -7.31
N GLY A 85 -5.38 -3.39 -6.97
CA GLY A 85 -6.05 -4.22 -7.97
C GLY A 85 -7.21 -3.51 -8.69
N ALA A 86 -7.87 -2.51 -8.09
CA ALA A 86 -8.95 -1.77 -8.73
C ALA A 86 -8.43 -0.76 -9.77
N ALA A 87 -7.19 -0.30 -9.61
CA ALA A 87 -6.47 0.55 -10.55
C ALA A 87 -5.27 -0.21 -11.17
N SER A 88 -5.48 -1.47 -11.57
CA SER A 88 -4.38 -2.41 -11.91
C SER A 88 -3.52 -1.96 -13.07
N GLU A 89 -4.07 -1.17 -13.99
CA GLU A 89 -3.41 -0.66 -15.20
C GLU A 89 -2.81 0.75 -15.01
N GLU A 90 -3.00 1.36 -13.85
CA GLU A 90 -2.58 2.74 -13.60
C GLU A 90 -1.39 2.86 -12.68
N SER A 91 -0.59 3.91 -12.89
CA SER A 91 0.55 4.24 -12.04
C SER A 91 0.15 4.45 -10.58
N GLY A 92 1.04 4.08 -9.67
CA GLY A 92 0.92 4.37 -8.25
C GLY A 92 1.91 5.41 -7.78
N ALA A 93 1.49 6.20 -6.80
CA ALA A 93 2.33 7.17 -6.12
C ALA A 93 2.18 7.03 -4.60
N ARG A 94 3.29 7.18 -3.86
CA ARG A 94 3.21 7.39 -2.41
C ARG A 94 2.80 8.82 -2.15
N VAL A 95 1.65 9.00 -1.51
CA VAL A 95 1.04 10.33 -1.26
C VAL A 95 1.14 10.76 0.20
N PHE A 96 1.51 9.84 1.08
CA PHE A 96 1.73 10.11 2.50
C PHE A 96 2.80 9.18 3.05
N ALA A 97 3.59 9.68 3.99
CA ALA A 97 4.47 8.89 4.83
C ALA A 97 4.67 9.62 6.16
N ASP A 98 4.61 8.89 7.27
CA ASP A 98 4.85 9.42 8.61
C ASP A 98 5.36 8.31 9.55
N ASP A 99 5.93 8.69 10.69
CA ASP A 99 6.38 7.78 11.73
C ASP A 99 5.38 7.79 12.89
N VAL A 100 4.54 6.75 12.96
CA VAL A 100 3.48 6.61 13.97
C VAL A 100 3.93 5.60 15.02
N MET A 101 4.00 6.04 16.29
CA MET A 101 4.42 5.19 17.42
C MET A 101 5.78 4.50 17.19
N GLY A 102 6.69 5.15 16.46
CA GLY A 102 8.02 4.60 16.15
C GLY A 102 8.03 3.55 15.04
N ALA A 103 7.01 3.52 14.17
CA ALA A 103 6.98 2.73 12.95
C ALA A 103 6.61 3.60 11.74
N ARG A 104 7.28 3.35 10.61
CA ARG A 104 6.96 3.98 9.32
C ARG A 104 5.61 3.49 8.81
N VAL A 105 4.73 4.42 8.52
CA VAL A 105 3.48 4.17 7.81
C VAL A 105 3.38 5.04 6.55
N SER A 106 2.75 4.51 5.51
CA SER A 106 2.60 5.17 4.20
C SER A 106 1.21 4.96 3.61
N ALA A 107 0.77 5.91 2.78
CA ALA A 107 -0.43 5.78 1.95
C ALA A 107 -0.09 5.98 0.47
N TYR A 108 -0.90 5.35 -0.38
CA TYR A 108 -0.69 5.31 -1.83
C TYR A 108 -1.97 5.71 -2.57
N ALA A 109 -1.80 6.45 -3.66
CA ALA A 109 -2.84 6.71 -4.64
C ALA A 109 -2.49 6.00 -5.94
N PHE A 110 -3.51 5.56 -6.68
CA PHE A 110 -3.37 4.88 -7.95
C PHE A 110 -4.31 5.52 -8.97
N GLY A 111 -3.78 5.84 -10.15
CA GLY A 111 -4.48 6.62 -11.17
C GLY A 111 -4.03 8.07 -11.25
N ASP A 112 -4.53 8.77 -12.26
CA ASP A 112 -4.17 10.17 -12.49
C ASP A 112 -4.74 11.06 -11.39
N THR A 113 -3.86 11.67 -10.59
CA THR A 113 -4.24 12.67 -9.59
C THR A 113 -4.35 14.07 -10.19
N THR A 114 -4.36 14.19 -11.52
CA THR A 114 -4.22 15.45 -12.25
C THR A 114 -5.50 15.99 -12.88
N ASP A 115 -6.64 15.29 -12.78
CA ASP A 115 -7.90 15.79 -13.35
C ASP A 115 -8.69 16.64 -12.34
N SER A 116 -8.20 17.87 -12.13
CA SER A 116 -8.94 18.91 -11.38
C SER A 116 -9.20 20.17 -12.20
N THR A 117 -9.23 20.07 -13.54
CA THR A 117 -9.63 21.21 -14.40
C THR A 117 -10.34 20.74 -15.66
N LYS A 118 -11.63 20.45 -15.54
CA LYS A 118 -12.62 20.67 -16.61
C LYS A 118 -13.91 21.20 -15.99
N GLU A 119 -13.89 22.48 -15.64
CA GLU A 119 -15.08 23.35 -15.63
C GLU A 119 -14.75 24.63 -16.42
#